data_AF-A0A6B0QV04-F1
#
_entry.id   AF-A0A6B0QV04-F1
#
_cell.length_a   1.000
_cell.length_b   1.000
_cell.length_c   1.000
_cell.angle_alpha   90.00
_cell.angle_beta   90.00
_cell.angle_gamma   90.00
#
_symmetry.space_group_name_H-M   'P 1'
#
loop_
_entity.id
_entity.type
_entity.pdbx_description
1 polymer ?
#
loop_
_entity_poly.entity_id
_entity_poly.type
_entity_poly.pdbx_seq_one_letter_code
_entity_poly.pdbx_strand_id
1 'polypeptide(L)'
;MAPKKKGAKEPELKKKKGGKKDPNLANKPMEMPISEEIREFYHIQIRDLEDRLARYQRKWDELAMQEKLFRQEFEQLANNKKEIVAFLKRTLNQRVDEIADLNEQLQSLQLAKEIEKDAFEAQLAQVRHEFQETKDQLTTENIILGGKLAALEEFRLQKEELMQKFMSLEDQLRKQENEYKDYVHNLEKKSVLDKDRLRKEIIQRVNMVATEFRKVATSQMWDTTKRAITENNAVTLQLAKITRQGTQLLAENEQLRGHQDDLCKQLELLENSQKLMARKNRGHQKVILMLTEKCREQQQGMAEAERLRVLLGQLEQDLLKQQQDNQALRNERDQLNLQLERRQAEGQRLQQQLSKEQEVRASLETALAQATSFLQDIVQMQPNKEDGDFDVMFQLQRKEMLQQLLLMLGSAVVSSPQMAEALHRESQPCGLPSEG
;
A
#
# COMPACT_ATOMS: atom_id res chain seq x y z
N MET A 1 38.91 18.59 -6.57
CA MET A 1 40.01 19.35 -5.93
C MET A 1 41.10 18.39 -5.47
N ALA A 2 42.30 18.46 -6.03
CA ALA A 2 43.52 18.30 -5.22
C ALA A 2 43.66 19.57 -4.33
N PRO A 3 44.51 19.68 -3.26
CA PRO A 3 45.87 19.12 -3.19
C PRO A 3 46.49 18.87 -1.80
N LYS A 4 47.81 18.60 -1.81
CA LYS A 4 48.88 18.69 -0.77
C LYS A 4 49.18 17.39 0.00
N LYS A 5 50.43 17.00 0.31
CA LYS A 5 51.82 17.40 -0.02
C LYS A 5 52.73 16.50 0.87
N LYS A 6 53.90 16.03 0.39
CA LYS A 6 55.27 16.21 0.98
C LYS A 6 56.24 15.03 0.76
N GLY A 7 57.46 15.40 0.35
CA GLY A 7 58.73 14.68 0.55
C GLY A 7 59.31 14.10 -0.76
N ALA A 8 60.55 14.35 -1.19
CA ALA A 8 61.66 15.18 -0.71
C ALA A 8 62.66 15.45 -1.88
N LYS A 9 63.47 16.50 -1.73
CA LYS A 9 64.67 16.93 -2.51
C LYS A 9 65.73 15.81 -2.57
N GLU A 10 66.69 15.70 -3.51
CA GLU A 10 67.57 16.61 -4.25
C GLU A 10 68.20 15.79 -5.41
N PRO A 11 68.68 16.36 -6.55
CA PRO A 11 70.11 16.70 -6.61
C PRO A 11 70.47 17.87 -7.57
N GLU A 12 71.42 18.72 -7.21
CA GLU A 12 72.24 19.46 -8.19
C GLU A 12 73.62 19.77 -7.61
N LEU A 13 74.67 19.15 -8.17
CA LEU A 13 76.04 19.62 -8.04
C LEU A 13 76.59 19.93 -9.44
N LYS A 14 76.72 21.24 -9.67
CA LYS A 14 77.45 21.88 -10.76
C LYS A 14 78.89 21.35 -10.83
N LYS A 15 79.42 21.11 -12.04
CA LYS A 15 80.78 21.51 -12.42
C LYS A 15 80.85 21.73 -13.93
N LYS A 16 81.27 22.95 -14.29
CA LYS A 16 81.42 23.50 -15.64
C LYS A 16 82.93 23.64 -15.92
N LYS A 17 83.29 23.43 -17.18
CA LYS A 17 84.41 24.03 -17.94
C LYS A 17 85.82 23.98 -17.32
N GLY A 18 86.68 23.20 -17.96
CA GLY A 18 88.11 23.48 -18.07
C GLY A 18 88.52 23.22 -19.52
N GLY A 19 89.02 24.25 -20.19
CA GLY A 19 89.65 24.13 -21.50
C GLY A 19 90.81 25.11 -21.57
N LYS A 20 91.98 24.64 -22.02
CA LYS A 20 92.90 25.32 -22.95
C LYS A 20 94.22 24.54 -23.11
N LYS A 21 94.62 24.42 -24.40
CA LYS A 21 95.98 24.43 -24.98
C LYS A 21 96.91 23.26 -24.64
N ASP A 22 97.73 22.70 -25.51
CA ASP A 22 98.17 22.79 -26.93
C ASP A 22 99.20 21.62 -27.06
N PRO A 23 99.91 21.33 -28.17
CA PRO A 23 99.60 21.44 -29.59
C PRO A 23 99.88 20.11 -30.38
N ASN A 24 99.34 20.07 -31.59
CA ASN A 24 99.95 19.62 -32.84
C ASN A 24 101.32 18.90 -32.79
N LEU A 25 101.39 17.65 -33.26
CA LEU A 25 102.59 17.08 -33.90
C LEU A 25 102.15 16.04 -34.93
N ALA A 26 102.24 16.44 -36.20
CA ALA A 26 102.13 15.60 -37.36
C ALA A 26 103.25 14.55 -37.35
N ASN A 27 102.90 13.26 -37.22
CA ASN A 27 103.81 12.17 -37.49
C ASN A 27 103.55 11.64 -38.90
N LYS A 28 104.38 12.08 -39.84
CA LYS A 28 104.67 11.36 -41.09
C LYS A 28 105.24 9.98 -40.73
N PRO A 29 104.94 8.92 -41.51
CA PRO A 29 105.51 7.60 -41.30
C PRO A 29 106.97 7.63 -41.73
N MET A 30 107.88 7.75 -40.75
CA MET A 30 109.29 7.43 -40.94
C MET A 30 109.43 5.93 -40.65
N GLU A 31 109.44 5.12 -41.71
CA GLU A 31 109.94 3.75 -41.63
C GLU A 31 111.43 3.81 -41.26
N MET A 32 111.72 3.84 -39.96
CA MET A 32 112.97 3.32 -39.44
C MET A 32 112.76 1.83 -39.15
N PRO A 33 113.77 0.97 -39.37
CA PRO A 33 113.67 -0.45 -39.06
C PRO A 33 113.57 -0.57 -37.53
N ILE A 34 112.33 -0.58 -37.04
CA ILE A 34 112.01 -1.11 -35.72
C ILE A 34 112.61 -2.52 -35.74
N SER A 35 113.60 -2.78 -34.88
CA SER A 35 114.15 -4.12 -34.67
C SER A 35 112.97 -5.09 -34.61
N GLU A 36 113.02 -6.18 -35.39
CA GLU A 36 111.92 -7.14 -35.54
C GLU A 36 111.33 -7.54 -34.17
N GLU A 37 112.18 -7.60 -33.15
CA GLU A 37 111.87 -7.84 -31.74
C GLU A 37 110.86 -6.85 -31.11
N ILE A 38 110.96 -5.55 -31.39
CA ILE A 38 110.05 -4.52 -30.85
C ILE A 38 108.69 -4.60 -31.58
N ARG A 39 108.72 -4.88 -32.89
CA ARG A 39 107.50 -5.09 -33.68
C ARG A 39 106.76 -6.34 -33.21
N GLU A 40 107.49 -7.42 -32.96
CA GLU A 40 106.99 -8.68 -32.40
C GLU A 40 106.43 -8.51 -30.99
N PHE A 41 107.08 -7.73 -30.12
CA PHE A 41 106.57 -7.39 -28.80
C PHE A 41 105.19 -6.72 -28.87
N TYR A 42 105.03 -5.70 -29.72
CA TYR A 42 103.72 -5.06 -29.91
C TYR A 42 102.70 -5.99 -30.58
N HIS A 43 103.10 -6.89 -31.48
CA HIS A 43 102.19 -7.89 -32.06
C HIS A 43 101.73 -8.95 -31.05
N ILE A 44 102.58 -9.33 -30.08
CA ILE A 44 102.19 -10.18 -28.95
C ILE A 44 101.22 -9.42 -28.05
N GLN A 45 101.51 -8.16 -27.74
CA GLN A 45 100.64 -7.33 -26.91
C GLN A 45 99.26 -7.08 -27.56
N ILE A 46 99.22 -6.84 -28.87
CA ILE A 46 97.97 -6.72 -29.63
C ILE A 46 97.19 -8.03 -29.56
N ARG A 47 97.83 -9.19 -29.80
CA ARG A 47 97.16 -10.50 -29.68
C ARG A 47 96.62 -10.76 -28.28
N ASP A 48 97.38 -10.45 -27.22
CA ASP A 48 96.92 -10.60 -25.83
C ASP A 48 95.71 -9.69 -25.52
N LEU A 49 95.71 -8.46 -26.04
CA LEU A 49 94.60 -7.51 -25.91
C LEU A 49 93.38 -7.95 -26.74
N GLU A 50 93.57 -8.44 -27.96
CA GLU A 50 92.52 -9.02 -28.81
C GLU A 50 91.90 -10.25 -28.15
N ASP A 51 92.70 -11.15 -27.60
CA ASP A 51 92.23 -12.31 -26.86
C ASP A 51 91.46 -11.91 -25.60
N ARG A 52 91.91 -10.85 -24.91
CA ARG A 52 91.20 -10.29 -23.75
C ARG A 52 89.88 -9.66 -24.17
N LEU A 53 89.85 -8.96 -25.29
CA LEU A 53 88.64 -8.35 -25.86
C LEU A 53 87.65 -9.44 -26.30
N ALA A 54 88.10 -10.50 -26.96
CA ALA A 54 87.28 -11.65 -27.34
C ALA A 54 86.73 -12.40 -26.11
N ARG A 55 87.51 -12.53 -25.03
CA ARG A 55 87.01 -13.07 -23.75
C ARG A 55 85.93 -12.18 -23.14
N TYR A 56 86.07 -10.86 -23.19
CA TYR A 56 85.05 -9.93 -22.71
C TYR A 56 83.80 -9.92 -23.59
N GLN A 57 83.95 -10.02 -24.91
CA GLN A 57 82.81 -10.17 -25.83
C GLN A 57 82.03 -11.44 -25.56
N ARG A 58 82.68 -12.61 -25.46
CA ARG A 58 81.98 -13.87 -25.12
C ARG A 58 81.25 -13.78 -23.78
N LYS A 59 81.89 -13.23 -22.75
CA LYS A 59 81.24 -13.01 -21.44
C LYS A 59 80.07 -12.03 -21.54
N TRP A 60 80.18 -10.99 -22.37
CA TRP A 60 79.09 -10.05 -22.58
C TRP A 60 77.93 -10.69 -23.33
N ASP A 61 78.20 -11.49 -24.36
CA ASP A 61 77.20 -12.25 -25.11
C ASP A 61 76.49 -13.29 -24.22
N GLU A 62 77.25 -14.00 -23.36
CA GLU A 62 76.70 -14.93 -22.36
C GLU A 62 75.79 -14.21 -21.37
N LEU A 63 76.22 -13.07 -20.81
CA LEU A 63 75.41 -12.27 -19.89
C LEU A 63 74.17 -11.69 -20.58
N ALA A 64 74.30 -11.23 -21.83
CA ALA A 64 73.18 -10.71 -22.62
C ALA A 64 72.18 -11.83 -22.97
N MET A 65 72.64 -13.05 -23.23
CA MET A 65 71.77 -14.21 -23.40
C MET A 65 71.03 -14.54 -22.10
N GLN A 66 71.74 -14.59 -20.97
CA GLN A 66 71.14 -14.86 -19.66
C GLN A 66 70.12 -13.79 -19.26
N GLU A 67 70.41 -12.51 -19.46
CA GLU A 67 69.47 -11.42 -19.22
C GLU A 67 68.19 -11.59 -20.06
N LYS A 68 68.33 -11.94 -21.34
CA LYS A 68 67.17 -12.22 -22.22
C LYS A 68 66.35 -13.41 -21.73
N LEU A 69 66.99 -14.50 -21.32
CA LEU A 69 66.30 -15.68 -20.77
C LEU A 69 65.54 -15.34 -19.49
N PHE A 70 66.19 -14.68 -18.51
CA PHE A 70 65.51 -14.24 -17.29
C PHE A 70 64.34 -13.33 -17.61
N ARG A 71 64.50 -12.38 -18.54
CA ARG A 71 63.42 -11.49 -18.95
C ARG A 71 62.23 -12.25 -19.53
N GLN A 72 62.47 -13.25 -20.38
CA GLN A 72 61.42 -14.12 -20.91
C GLN A 72 60.73 -14.93 -19.82
N GLU A 73 61.49 -15.52 -18.88
CA GLU A 73 60.92 -16.25 -17.74
C GLU A 73 60.08 -15.34 -16.84
N PHE A 74 60.55 -14.11 -16.57
CA PHE A 74 59.78 -13.11 -15.81
C PHE A 74 58.49 -12.71 -16.53
N GLU A 75 58.53 -12.51 -17.85
CA GLU A 75 57.36 -12.19 -18.65
C GLU A 75 56.36 -13.36 -18.67
N GLN A 76 56.84 -14.59 -18.84
CA GLN A 76 56.00 -15.80 -18.74
C GLN A 76 55.37 -15.94 -17.36
N LEU A 77 56.14 -15.77 -16.28
CA LEU A 77 55.62 -15.83 -14.91
C LEU A 77 54.58 -14.72 -14.65
N ALA A 78 54.83 -13.51 -15.16
CA ALA A 78 53.89 -12.40 -15.05
C ALA A 78 52.59 -12.67 -15.82
N ASN A 79 52.67 -13.29 -17.01
CA ASN A 79 51.51 -13.68 -17.81
C ASN A 79 50.73 -14.80 -17.12
N ASN A 80 51.39 -15.87 -16.68
CA ASN A 80 50.77 -16.96 -15.93
C ASN A 80 50.06 -16.43 -14.67
N LYS A 81 50.69 -15.51 -13.92
CA LYS A 81 50.05 -14.86 -12.77
C LYS A 81 48.80 -14.08 -13.17
N LYS A 82 48.85 -13.30 -14.26
CA LYS A 82 47.68 -12.56 -14.76
C LYS A 82 46.56 -13.51 -15.16
N GLU A 83 46.87 -14.60 -15.85
CA GLU A 83 45.89 -15.61 -16.27
C GLU A 83 45.25 -16.32 -15.07
N ILE A 84 46.05 -16.76 -14.10
CA ILE A 84 45.55 -17.37 -12.86
C ILE A 84 44.65 -16.39 -12.12
N VAL A 85 45.06 -15.12 -11.97
CA VAL A 85 44.24 -14.10 -11.31
C VAL A 85 42.95 -13.84 -12.09
N ALA A 86 42.99 -13.79 -13.42
CA ALA A 86 41.81 -13.60 -14.25
C ALA A 86 40.83 -14.78 -14.13
N PHE A 87 41.34 -16.01 -14.15
CA PHE A 87 40.55 -17.22 -13.94
C PHE A 87 39.91 -17.23 -12.55
N LEU A 88 40.69 -16.99 -11.49
CA LEU A 88 40.17 -16.95 -10.12
C LEU A 88 39.13 -15.85 -9.93
N LYS A 89 39.34 -14.66 -10.51
CA LYS A 89 38.35 -13.57 -10.48
C LYS A 89 37.07 -13.97 -11.21
N ARG A 90 37.17 -14.60 -12.39
CA ARG A 90 36.02 -15.04 -13.17
C ARG A 90 35.22 -16.09 -12.39
N THR A 91 35.90 -17.10 -11.86
CA THR A 91 35.27 -18.16 -11.07
C THR A 91 34.65 -17.62 -9.78
N LEU A 92 35.34 -16.69 -9.09
CA LEU A 92 34.80 -16.04 -7.90
C LEU A 92 33.52 -15.27 -8.21
N ASN A 93 33.52 -14.45 -9.27
CA ASN A 93 32.34 -13.70 -9.68
C ASN A 93 31.18 -14.63 -10.05
N GLN A 94 31.44 -15.71 -10.81
CA GLN A 94 30.42 -16.72 -11.11
C GLN A 94 29.81 -17.32 -9.85
N ARG A 95 30.62 -17.65 -8.83
CA ARG A 95 30.09 -18.15 -7.56
C ARG A 95 29.30 -17.09 -6.78
N VAL A 96 29.69 -15.82 -6.86
CA VAL A 96 28.94 -14.72 -6.23
C VAL A 96 27.59 -14.54 -6.91
N ASP A 97 27.55 -14.57 -8.24
CA ASP A 97 26.31 -14.48 -9.03
C ASP A 97 25.39 -15.69 -8.73
N GLU A 98 25.93 -16.91 -8.72
CA GLU A 98 25.18 -18.13 -8.33
C GLU A 98 24.60 -18.03 -6.90
N ILE A 99 25.36 -17.49 -5.95
CA ILE A 99 24.89 -17.28 -4.57
C ILE A 99 23.77 -16.23 -4.54
N ALA A 100 23.88 -15.16 -5.33
CA ALA A 100 22.86 -14.12 -5.43
C ALA A 100 21.55 -14.69 -6.01
N ASP A 101 21.62 -15.44 -7.11
CA ASP A 101 20.46 -16.07 -7.75
C ASP A 101 19.77 -17.07 -6.81
N LEU A 102 20.55 -17.91 -6.12
CA LEU A 102 20.00 -18.87 -5.14
C LEU A 102 19.36 -18.16 -3.94
N ASN A 103 19.92 -17.04 -3.48
CA ASN A 103 19.32 -16.24 -2.41
C ASN A 103 18.01 -15.59 -2.86
N GLU A 104 17.93 -15.06 -4.08
CA GLU A 104 16.70 -14.49 -4.63
C GLU A 104 15.61 -15.56 -4.77
N GLN A 105 15.96 -16.74 -5.30
CA GLN A 105 15.05 -17.88 -5.37
C GLN A 105 14.57 -18.29 -3.97
N LEU A 106 15.46 -18.38 -2.99
CA LEU A 106 15.12 -18.72 -1.61
C LEU A 106 14.16 -17.69 -0.99
N GLN A 107 14.41 -16.39 -1.19
CA GLN A 107 13.52 -15.33 -0.71
C GLN A 107 12.14 -15.40 -1.39
N SER A 108 12.10 -15.61 -2.70
CA SER A 108 10.84 -15.76 -3.44
C SER A 108 10.02 -16.97 -2.95
N LEU A 109 10.70 -18.08 -2.65
CA LEU A 109 10.06 -19.29 -2.12
C LEU A 109 9.57 -19.08 -0.68
N GLN A 110 10.31 -18.34 0.14
CA GLN A 110 9.88 -17.95 1.48
C GLN A 110 8.62 -17.07 1.42
N LEU A 111 8.61 -16.06 0.57
CA LEU A 111 7.45 -15.20 0.37
C LEU A 111 6.24 -16.00 -0.12
N ALA A 112 6.42 -16.89 -1.11
CA ALA A 112 5.35 -17.75 -1.60
C ALA A 112 4.78 -18.65 -0.49
N LYS A 113 5.66 -19.24 0.34
CA LYS A 113 5.25 -20.05 1.50
C LYS A 113 4.47 -19.22 2.53
N GLU A 114 4.88 -17.99 2.80
CA GLU A 114 4.17 -17.08 3.71
C GLU A 114 2.78 -16.74 3.17
N ILE A 115 2.67 -16.41 1.87
CA ILE A 115 1.38 -16.14 1.23
C ILE A 115 0.45 -17.36 1.28
N GLU A 116 0.96 -18.56 0.98
CA GLU A 116 0.18 -19.79 1.08
C GLU A 116 -0.27 -20.06 2.52
N LYS A 117 0.63 -19.87 3.50
CA LYS A 117 0.30 -20.02 4.91
C LYS A 117 -0.81 -19.05 5.32
N ASP A 118 -0.71 -17.78 4.96
CA ASP A 118 -1.72 -16.76 5.28
C ASP A 118 -3.06 -17.09 4.61
N ALA A 119 -3.04 -17.61 3.37
CA ALA A 119 -4.23 -18.07 2.68
C ALA A 119 -4.90 -19.26 3.40
N PHE A 120 -4.13 -20.24 3.86
CA PHE A 120 -4.65 -21.37 4.63
C PHE A 120 -5.17 -20.93 6.01
N GLU A 121 -4.50 -20.01 6.69
CA GLU A 121 -4.98 -19.44 7.95
C GLU A 121 -6.29 -18.68 7.77
N ALA A 122 -6.43 -17.91 6.69
CA ALA A 122 -7.67 -17.23 6.33
C ALA A 122 -8.81 -18.21 6.03
N GLN A 123 -8.56 -19.27 5.25
CA GLN A 123 -9.55 -20.33 4.99
C GLN A 123 -9.96 -21.05 6.27
N LEU A 124 -9.01 -21.37 7.16
CA LEU A 124 -9.30 -22.00 8.43
C LEU A 124 -10.13 -21.08 9.34
N ALA A 125 -9.83 -19.78 9.37
CA ALA A 125 -10.60 -18.79 10.11
C ALA A 125 -12.03 -18.65 9.55
N GLN A 126 -12.18 -18.64 8.23
CA GLN A 126 -13.48 -18.60 7.57
C GLN A 126 -14.33 -19.83 7.93
N VAL A 127 -13.79 -21.04 7.78
CA VAL A 127 -14.52 -22.28 8.12
C VAL A 127 -14.88 -22.33 9.60
N ARG A 128 -14.01 -21.86 10.50
CA ARG A 128 -14.32 -21.74 11.92
C ARG A 128 -15.45 -20.75 12.19
N HIS A 129 -15.46 -19.63 11.48
CA HIS A 129 -16.51 -18.64 11.61
C HIS A 129 -17.86 -19.18 11.12
N GLU A 130 -17.90 -19.80 9.94
CA GLU A 130 -19.08 -20.45 9.37
C GLU A 130 -19.62 -21.56 10.30
N PHE A 131 -18.72 -22.38 10.85
CA PHE A 131 -19.11 -23.41 11.82
C PHE A 131 -19.69 -22.81 13.11
N GLN A 132 -19.11 -21.72 13.60
CA GLN A 132 -19.61 -21.05 14.80
C GLN A 132 -20.97 -20.39 14.53
N GLU A 133 -21.17 -19.76 13.38
CA GLU A 133 -22.46 -19.19 12.98
C GLU A 133 -23.55 -20.26 12.84
N THR A 134 -23.26 -21.38 12.17
CA THR A 134 -24.22 -22.49 12.04
C THR A 134 -24.57 -23.11 13.40
N LYS A 135 -23.57 -23.26 14.29
CA LYS A 135 -23.80 -23.68 15.67
C LYS A 135 -24.70 -22.70 16.43
N ASP A 136 -24.46 -21.40 16.31
CA ASP A 136 -25.26 -20.38 16.98
C ASP A 136 -26.69 -20.35 16.43
N GLN A 137 -26.87 -20.46 15.11
CA GLN A 137 -28.18 -20.60 14.46
C GLN A 137 -28.94 -21.82 15.01
N LEU A 138 -28.35 -23.02 14.97
CA LEU A 138 -28.98 -24.23 15.50
C LEU A 138 -29.29 -24.12 17.01
N THR A 139 -28.43 -23.45 17.77
CA THR A 139 -28.67 -23.20 19.20
C THR A 139 -29.88 -22.30 19.42
N THR A 140 -30.01 -21.22 18.63
CA THR A 140 -31.19 -20.34 18.70
C THR A 140 -32.47 -21.05 18.27
N GLU A 141 -32.43 -21.87 17.23
CA GLU A 141 -33.56 -22.70 16.82
C GLU A 141 -33.97 -23.68 17.91
N ASN A 142 -33.01 -24.33 18.57
CA ASN A 142 -33.28 -25.24 19.67
C ASN A 142 -33.97 -24.52 20.85
N ILE A 143 -33.50 -23.32 21.21
CA ILE A 143 -34.13 -22.48 22.24
C ILE A 143 -35.58 -22.13 21.85
N ILE A 144 -35.82 -21.73 20.59
CA ILE A 144 -37.16 -21.40 20.10
C ILE A 144 -38.07 -22.63 20.13
N LEU A 145 -37.58 -23.79 19.68
CA LEU A 145 -38.32 -25.05 19.73
C LEU A 145 -38.63 -25.47 21.17
N GLY A 146 -37.69 -25.30 22.10
CA GLY A 146 -37.91 -25.50 23.53
C GLY A 146 -39.02 -24.60 24.07
N GLY A 147 -39.03 -23.33 23.68
CA GLY A 147 -40.12 -22.41 24.03
C GLY A 147 -41.49 -22.81 23.46
N LYS A 148 -41.53 -23.27 22.20
CA LYS A 148 -42.76 -23.80 21.58
C LYS A 148 -43.25 -25.07 22.29
N LEU A 149 -42.33 -25.95 22.70
CA LEU A 149 -42.67 -27.17 23.43
C LEU A 149 -43.28 -26.83 24.80
N ALA A 150 -42.67 -25.90 25.55
CA ALA A 150 -43.21 -25.45 26.83
C ALA A 150 -44.62 -24.85 26.69
N ALA A 151 -44.87 -24.03 25.67
CA ALA A 151 -46.20 -23.49 25.38
C ALA A 151 -47.21 -24.61 25.02
N LEU A 152 -46.78 -25.64 24.31
CA LEU A 152 -47.61 -26.80 23.98
C LEU A 152 -47.95 -27.62 25.24
N GLU A 153 -47.00 -27.80 26.14
CA GLU A 153 -47.20 -28.47 27.44
C GLU A 153 -48.19 -27.69 28.32
N GLU A 154 -48.07 -26.36 28.37
CA GLU A 154 -49.00 -25.49 29.08
C GLU A 154 -50.41 -25.59 28.48
N PHE A 155 -50.55 -25.54 27.16
CA PHE A 155 -51.83 -25.73 26.49
C PHE A 155 -52.43 -27.11 26.79
N ARG A 156 -51.62 -28.17 26.79
CA ARG A 156 -52.06 -29.52 27.15
C ARG A 156 -52.58 -29.57 28.59
N LEU A 157 -51.89 -28.93 29.52
CA LEU A 157 -52.30 -28.85 30.93
C LEU A 157 -53.63 -28.11 31.08
N GLN A 158 -53.76 -26.93 30.44
CA GLN A 158 -55.00 -26.14 30.46
C GLN A 158 -56.20 -26.91 29.89
N LYS A 159 -55.98 -27.67 28.80
CA LYS A 159 -57.01 -28.54 28.21
C LYS A 159 -57.47 -29.62 29.20
N GLU A 160 -56.53 -30.25 29.89
CA GLU A 160 -56.82 -31.29 30.88
C GLU A 160 -57.63 -30.72 32.07
N GLU A 161 -57.20 -29.57 32.61
CA GLU A 161 -57.93 -28.87 33.67
C GLU A 161 -59.35 -28.48 33.25
N LEU A 162 -59.51 -28.00 32.03
CA LEU A 162 -60.83 -27.65 31.49
C LEU A 162 -61.72 -28.90 31.35
N MET A 163 -61.16 -30.01 30.87
CA MET A 163 -61.87 -31.27 30.74
C MET A 163 -62.33 -31.81 32.09
N GLN A 164 -61.49 -31.73 33.12
CA GLN A 164 -61.85 -32.09 34.49
C GLN A 164 -62.98 -31.21 35.04
N LYS A 165 -62.95 -29.89 34.77
CA LYS A 165 -64.05 -28.99 35.14
C LYS A 165 -65.36 -29.39 34.46
N PHE A 166 -65.33 -29.68 33.15
CA PHE A 166 -66.51 -30.15 32.41
C PHE A 166 -67.07 -31.45 32.99
N MET A 167 -66.21 -32.44 33.26
CA MET A 167 -66.65 -33.69 33.90
C MET A 167 -67.31 -33.43 35.25
N SER A 168 -66.76 -32.53 36.07
CA SER A 168 -67.34 -32.19 37.37
C SER A 168 -68.72 -31.51 37.24
N LEU A 169 -68.89 -30.65 36.23
CA LEU A 169 -70.16 -29.97 35.95
C LEU A 169 -71.21 -30.95 35.41
N GLU A 170 -70.82 -31.86 34.51
CA GLU A 170 -71.70 -32.93 34.02
C GLU A 170 -72.17 -33.83 35.17
N ASP A 171 -71.27 -34.21 36.08
CA ASP A 171 -71.62 -35.01 37.26
C ASP A 171 -72.58 -34.25 38.20
N GLN A 172 -72.37 -32.95 38.40
CA GLN A 172 -73.29 -32.11 39.17
C GLN A 172 -74.67 -32.02 38.51
N LEU A 173 -74.70 -31.85 37.19
CA LEU A 173 -75.94 -31.74 36.42
C LEU A 173 -76.72 -33.06 36.44
N ARG A 174 -76.04 -34.20 36.31
CA ARG A 174 -76.66 -35.53 36.49
C ARG A 174 -77.21 -35.72 37.90
N LYS A 175 -76.49 -35.28 38.94
CA LYS A 175 -76.98 -35.33 40.33
C LYS A 175 -78.25 -34.51 40.50
N GLN A 176 -78.26 -33.26 40.01
CA GLN A 176 -79.45 -32.42 40.04
C GLN A 176 -80.61 -33.05 39.26
N GLU A 177 -80.36 -33.58 38.07
CA GLU A 177 -81.40 -34.24 37.27
C GLU A 177 -82.02 -35.44 38.03
N ASN A 178 -81.20 -36.25 38.69
CA ASN A 178 -81.67 -37.36 39.52
C ASN A 178 -82.45 -36.87 40.75
N GLU A 179 -81.95 -35.85 41.44
CA GLU A 179 -82.65 -35.22 42.58
C GLU A 179 -84.01 -34.66 42.17
N TYR A 180 -84.10 -34.01 41.00
CA TYR A 180 -85.37 -33.52 40.46
C TYR A 180 -86.31 -34.66 40.06
N LYS A 181 -85.80 -35.74 39.45
CA LYS A 181 -86.61 -36.94 39.15
C LYS A 181 -87.18 -37.55 40.43
N ASP A 182 -86.37 -37.69 41.48
CA ASP A 182 -86.80 -38.19 42.78
C ASP A 182 -87.82 -37.25 43.43
N TYR A 183 -87.62 -35.94 43.33
CA TYR A 183 -88.56 -34.93 43.80
C TYR A 183 -89.92 -35.02 43.10
N VAL A 184 -89.93 -35.13 41.77
CA VAL A 184 -91.15 -35.30 40.98
C VAL A 184 -91.85 -36.60 41.35
N HIS A 185 -91.13 -37.72 41.40
CA HIS A 185 -91.69 -39.02 41.80
C HIS A 185 -92.30 -38.97 43.22
N ASN A 186 -91.65 -38.29 44.16
CA ASN A 186 -92.18 -38.09 45.51
C ASN A 186 -93.44 -37.21 45.53
N LEU A 187 -93.49 -36.15 44.72
CA LEU A 187 -94.68 -35.31 44.55
C LEU A 187 -95.83 -36.08 43.92
N GLU A 188 -95.57 -36.88 42.88
CA GLU A 188 -96.56 -37.74 42.22
C GLU A 188 -97.11 -38.77 43.22
N LYS A 189 -96.23 -39.45 43.95
CA LYS A 189 -96.61 -40.39 45.02
C LYS A 189 -97.48 -39.70 46.08
N LYS A 190 -97.08 -38.50 46.53
CA LYS A 190 -97.86 -37.72 47.51
C LYS A 190 -99.22 -37.31 46.94
N SER A 191 -99.28 -36.85 45.69
CA SER A 191 -100.53 -36.49 45.01
C SER A 191 -101.47 -37.68 44.88
N VAL A 192 -100.96 -38.87 44.54
CA VAL A 192 -101.75 -40.10 44.48
C VAL A 192 -102.30 -40.45 45.86
N LEU A 193 -101.47 -40.42 46.91
CA LEU A 193 -101.89 -40.69 48.28
C LEU A 193 -102.92 -39.66 48.78
N ASP A 194 -102.73 -38.39 48.48
CA ASP A 194 -103.66 -37.31 48.85
C ASP A 194 -104.98 -37.42 48.09
N LYS A 195 -104.95 -37.78 46.80
CA LYS A 195 -106.16 -38.09 46.01
C LYS A 195 -106.92 -39.28 46.58
N ASP A 196 -106.23 -40.34 46.99
CA ASP A 196 -106.86 -41.49 47.62
C ASP A 196 -107.41 -41.17 49.01
N ARG A 197 -106.67 -40.39 49.81
CA ARG A 197 -107.15 -39.87 51.10
C ARG A 197 -108.39 -39.00 50.90
N LEU A 198 -108.37 -38.08 49.94
CA LEU A 198 -109.49 -37.21 49.62
C LEU A 198 -110.67 -38.01 49.09
N ARG A 199 -110.47 -39.04 48.26
CA ARG A 199 -111.55 -39.96 47.85
C ARG A 199 -112.17 -40.65 49.06
N LYS A 200 -111.36 -41.18 49.98
CA LYS A 200 -111.85 -41.78 51.23
C LYS A 200 -112.63 -40.76 52.07
N GLU A 201 -112.11 -39.55 52.21
CA GLU A 201 -112.77 -38.47 52.94
C GLU A 201 -114.04 -37.99 52.25
N ILE A 202 -114.08 -37.87 50.92
CA ILE A 202 -115.27 -37.55 50.14
C ILE A 202 -116.31 -38.65 50.29
N ILE A 203 -115.94 -39.93 50.22
CA ILE A 203 -116.88 -41.04 50.46
C ILE A 203 -117.45 -40.92 51.88
N GLN A 204 -116.60 -40.68 52.88
CA GLN A 204 -117.02 -40.49 54.26
C GLN A 204 -117.92 -39.26 54.44
N ARG A 205 -117.55 -38.12 53.84
CA ARG A 205 -118.32 -36.87 53.87
C ARG A 205 -119.58 -36.98 53.05
N VAL A 206 -119.64 -37.67 51.92
CA VAL A 206 -120.87 -37.94 51.16
C VAL A 206 -121.79 -38.84 51.95
N ASN A 207 -121.26 -39.81 52.69
CA ASN A 207 -122.06 -40.59 53.64
C ASN A 207 -122.58 -39.68 54.78
N MET A 208 -121.73 -38.82 55.33
CA MET A 208 -122.09 -37.85 56.37
C MET A 208 -123.09 -36.80 55.85
N VAL A 209 -122.92 -36.32 54.62
CA VAL A 209 -123.73 -35.33 53.91
C VAL A 209 -124.98 -36.01 53.39
N ALA A 210 -125.03 -37.30 53.12
CA ALA A 210 -126.28 -38.02 52.91
C ALA A 210 -127.06 -38.12 54.24
N THR A 211 -126.38 -38.32 55.37
CA THR A 211 -127.03 -38.27 56.69
C THR A 211 -127.39 -36.85 57.14
N GLU A 212 -126.62 -35.85 56.76
CA GLU A 212 -126.84 -34.44 57.06
C GLU A 212 -127.79 -33.80 56.03
N PHE A 213 -127.84 -34.18 54.75
CA PHE A 213 -128.90 -33.78 53.81
C PHE A 213 -130.24 -34.36 54.24
N ARG A 214 -130.28 -35.55 54.85
CA ARG A 214 -131.49 -36.02 55.55
C ARG A 214 -131.85 -35.14 56.76
N LYS A 215 -130.93 -34.35 57.32
CA LYS A 215 -131.14 -33.41 58.46
C LYS A 215 -131.21 -31.92 58.07
N VAL A 216 -130.69 -31.53 56.92
CA VAL A 216 -130.48 -30.16 56.41
C VAL A 216 -131.39 -29.90 55.21
N ALA A 217 -131.91 -30.94 54.54
CA ALA A 217 -133.22 -30.84 53.88
C ALA A 217 -134.33 -30.49 54.91
N THR A 218 -134.04 -30.63 56.20
CA THR A 218 -134.88 -30.13 57.31
C THR A 218 -134.50 -28.71 57.77
N SER A 219 -133.41 -28.08 57.28
CA SER A 219 -133.02 -26.73 57.73
C SER A 219 -132.02 -26.02 56.78
N GLN A 220 -132.50 -25.09 55.96
CA GLN A 220 -131.70 -24.22 55.09
C GLN A 220 -131.18 -22.96 55.79
N MET A 221 -130.03 -22.43 55.33
CA MET A 221 -129.80 -20.99 55.16
C MET A 221 -128.75 -20.71 54.05
N TRP A 222 -129.10 -19.83 53.10
CA TRP A 222 -128.37 -19.54 51.83
C TRP A 222 -127.62 -18.19 51.83
N ASP A 223 -127.75 -17.40 52.89
CA ASP A 223 -127.27 -16.00 52.89
C ASP A 223 -125.79 -15.82 53.27
N THR A 224 -125.19 -16.73 54.06
CA THR A 224 -123.77 -16.63 54.45
C THR A 224 -122.82 -16.89 53.28
N THR A 225 -123.20 -17.78 52.36
CA THR A 225 -122.41 -18.13 51.16
C THR A 225 -122.32 -16.96 50.19
N LYS A 226 -123.40 -16.19 50.04
CA LYS A 226 -123.46 -15.06 49.11
C LYS A 226 -122.48 -13.92 49.51
N ARG A 227 -122.38 -13.62 50.82
CA ARG A 227 -121.50 -12.55 51.33
C ARG A 227 -120.01 -12.90 51.23
N ALA A 228 -119.64 -14.16 51.48
CA ALA A 228 -118.25 -14.62 51.32
C ALA A 228 -117.76 -14.57 49.86
N ILE A 229 -118.63 -14.85 48.88
CA ILE A 229 -118.29 -14.78 47.45
C ILE A 229 -117.97 -13.35 47.03
N THR A 230 -118.75 -12.36 47.50
CA THR A 230 -118.53 -10.96 47.10
C THR A 230 -117.23 -10.37 47.65
N GLU A 231 -116.85 -10.70 48.88
CA GLU A 231 -115.59 -10.23 49.48
C GLU A 231 -114.36 -10.90 48.85
N ASN A 232 -114.45 -12.21 48.54
CA ASN A 232 -113.36 -12.93 47.88
C ASN A 232 -113.08 -12.35 46.49
N ASN A 233 -114.13 -12.07 45.71
CA ASN A 233 -114.01 -11.45 44.39
C ASN A 233 -113.30 -10.09 44.44
N ALA A 234 -113.56 -9.27 45.47
CA ALA A 234 -112.91 -7.96 45.63
C ALA A 234 -111.40 -8.10 45.91
N VAL A 235 -111.01 -9.06 46.74
CA VAL A 235 -109.59 -9.35 47.05
C VAL A 235 -108.87 -9.94 45.83
N THR A 236 -109.52 -10.84 45.07
CA THR A 236 -108.96 -11.39 43.83
C THR A 236 -108.64 -10.29 42.82
N LEU A 237 -109.54 -9.31 42.68
CA LEU A 237 -109.36 -8.18 41.76
C LEU A 237 -108.16 -7.30 42.14
N GLN A 238 -107.97 -7.05 43.45
CA GLN A 238 -106.82 -6.29 43.95
C GLN A 238 -105.50 -7.07 43.77
N LEU A 239 -105.49 -8.37 44.06
CA LEU A 239 -104.33 -9.23 43.82
C LEU A 239 -103.94 -9.24 42.35
N ALA A 240 -104.90 -9.37 41.43
CA ALA A 240 -104.64 -9.33 39.99
C ALA A 240 -103.99 -8.01 39.55
N LYS A 241 -104.41 -6.88 40.13
CA LYS A 241 -103.82 -5.56 39.85
C LYS A 241 -102.37 -5.47 40.33
N ILE A 242 -102.08 -5.95 41.55
CA ILE A 242 -100.73 -5.96 42.12
C ILE A 242 -99.81 -6.90 41.33
N THR A 243 -100.27 -8.10 40.97
CA THR A 243 -99.51 -9.05 40.15
C THR A 243 -99.19 -8.46 38.77
N ARG A 244 -100.12 -7.72 38.16
CA ARG A 244 -99.87 -7.02 36.89
C ARG A 244 -98.79 -5.94 37.01
N GLN A 245 -98.79 -5.16 38.09
CA GLN A 245 -97.74 -4.16 38.32
C GLN A 245 -96.39 -4.81 38.62
N GLY A 246 -96.36 -5.88 39.41
CA GLY A 246 -95.14 -6.63 39.70
C GLY A 246 -94.50 -7.25 38.45
N THR A 247 -95.33 -7.81 37.55
CA THR A 247 -94.84 -8.36 36.27
C THR A 247 -94.29 -7.29 35.33
N GLN A 248 -94.88 -6.09 35.31
CA GLN A 248 -94.35 -4.95 34.54
C GLN A 248 -92.99 -4.48 35.07
N LEU A 249 -92.84 -4.31 36.39
CA LEU A 249 -91.57 -3.91 37.00
C LEU A 249 -90.47 -4.96 36.80
N LEU A 250 -90.81 -6.24 36.83
CA LEU A 250 -89.86 -7.32 36.52
C LEU A 250 -89.35 -7.23 35.08
N ALA A 251 -90.26 -7.03 34.12
CA ALA A 251 -89.89 -6.87 32.72
C ALA A 251 -89.00 -5.64 32.48
N GLU A 252 -89.31 -4.51 33.13
CA GLU A 252 -88.46 -3.31 33.07
C GLU A 252 -87.07 -3.55 33.70
N ASN A 253 -87.00 -4.28 34.82
CA ASN A 253 -85.71 -4.62 35.45
C ASN A 253 -84.86 -5.53 34.56
N GLU A 254 -85.47 -6.52 33.91
CA GLU A 254 -84.79 -7.40 32.95
C GLU A 254 -84.25 -6.61 31.75
N GLN A 255 -85.04 -5.67 31.20
CA GLN A 255 -84.57 -4.79 30.12
C GLN A 255 -83.41 -3.90 30.55
N LEU A 256 -83.49 -3.29 31.74
CA LEU A 256 -82.42 -2.46 32.28
C LEU A 256 -81.13 -3.26 32.53
N ARG A 257 -81.24 -4.50 33.03
CA ARG A 257 -80.08 -5.41 33.14
C ARG A 257 -79.49 -5.74 31.78
N GLY A 258 -80.32 -6.04 30.78
CA GLY A 258 -79.84 -6.28 29.41
C GLY A 258 -79.08 -5.09 28.83
N HIS A 259 -79.60 -3.87 29.02
CA HIS A 259 -78.91 -2.65 28.62
C HIS A 259 -77.59 -2.42 29.37
N GLN A 260 -77.56 -2.72 30.67
CA GLN A 260 -76.34 -2.64 31.46
C GLN A 260 -75.28 -3.62 30.96
N ASP A 261 -75.66 -4.87 30.68
CA ASP A 261 -74.76 -5.90 30.16
C ASP A 261 -74.19 -5.51 28.78
N ASP A 262 -75.02 -4.95 27.91
CA ASP A 262 -74.57 -4.49 26.59
C ASP A 262 -73.63 -3.29 26.69
N LEU A 263 -73.89 -2.35 27.61
CA LEU A 263 -72.99 -1.23 27.86
C LEU A 263 -71.64 -1.71 28.42
N CYS A 264 -71.65 -2.69 29.32
CA CYS A 264 -70.44 -3.33 29.83
C CYS A 264 -69.61 -3.96 28.70
N LYS A 265 -70.23 -4.72 27.80
CA LYS A 265 -69.54 -5.30 26.63
C LYS A 265 -68.94 -4.22 25.72
N GLN A 266 -69.65 -3.12 25.49
CA GLN A 266 -69.14 -2.01 24.68
C GLN A 266 -67.93 -1.34 25.33
N LEU A 267 -67.96 -1.14 26.65
CA LEU A 267 -66.83 -0.57 27.39
C LEU A 267 -65.59 -1.48 27.31
N GLU A 268 -65.76 -2.79 27.48
CA GLU A 268 -64.65 -3.75 27.35
C GLU A 268 -64.03 -3.72 25.94
N LEU A 269 -64.86 -3.68 24.89
CA LEU A 269 -64.38 -3.57 23.51
C LEU A 269 -63.59 -2.28 23.27
N LEU A 270 -64.09 -1.15 23.77
CA LEU A 270 -63.41 0.14 23.66
C LEU A 270 -62.07 0.15 24.42
N GLU A 271 -62.04 -0.39 25.64
CA GLU A 271 -60.82 -0.47 26.44
C GLU A 271 -59.78 -1.37 25.76
N ASN A 272 -60.20 -2.51 25.21
CA ASN A 272 -59.31 -3.40 24.46
C ASN A 272 -58.76 -2.75 23.20
N SER A 273 -59.60 -2.01 22.45
CA SER A 273 -59.18 -1.23 21.28
C SER A 273 -58.16 -0.15 21.67
N GLN A 274 -58.40 0.58 22.76
CA GLN A 274 -57.47 1.59 23.27
C GLN A 274 -56.12 0.98 23.66
N LYS A 275 -56.12 -0.16 24.37
CA LYS A 275 -54.89 -0.88 24.74
C LYS A 275 -54.11 -1.32 23.50
N LEU A 276 -54.79 -1.84 22.48
CA LEU A 276 -54.16 -2.26 21.23
C LEU A 276 -53.56 -1.08 20.47
N MET A 277 -54.29 0.04 20.38
CA MET A 277 -53.81 1.28 19.77
C MET A 277 -52.60 1.85 20.52
N ALA A 278 -52.60 1.83 21.86
CA ALA A 278 -51.45 2.26 22.65
C ALA A 278 -50.21 1.39 22.42
N ARG A 279 -50.37 0.06 22.33
CA ARG A 279 -49.28 -0.86 22.00
C ARG A 279 -48.72 -0.60 20.60
N LYS A 280 -49.61 -0.42 19.62
CA LYS A 280 -49.23 -0.07 18.24
C LYS A 280 -48.49 1.26 18.20
N ASN A 281 -49.04 2.33 18.79
CA ASN A 281 -48.39 3.64 18.85
C ASN A 281 -47.00 3.57 19.49
N ARG A 282 -46.83 2.81 20.58
CA ARG A 282 -45.52 2.57 21.19
C ARG A 282 -44.54 1.89 20.22
N GLY A 283 -45.01 0.90 19.46
CA GLY A 283 -44.22 0.23 18.42
C GLY A 283 -43.80 1.19 17.30
N HIS A 284 -44.75 1.97 16.77
CA HIS A 284 -44.49 2.98 15.76
C HIS A 284 -43.49 4.03 16.26
N GLN A 285 -43.61 4.48 17.51
CA GLN A 285 -42.69 5.46 18.08
C GLN A 285 -41.26 4.91 18.24
N LYS A 286 -41.10 3.64 18.60
CA LYS A 286 -39.79 2.98 18.57
C LYS A 286 -39.18 2.94 17.17
N VAL A 287 -39.98 2.58 16.17
CA VAL A 287 -39.53 2.56 14.76
C VAL A 287 -39.12 3.97 14.30
N ILE A 288 -39.91 4.99 14.63
CA ILE A 288 -39.57 6.39 14.32
C ILE A 288 -38.23 6.78 14.95
N LEU A 289 -38.00 6.44 16.23
CA LEU A 289 -36.73 6.73 16.90
C LEU A 289 -35.55 6.03 16.21
N MET A 290 -35.69 4.74 15.90
CA MET A 290 -34.65 3.98 15.18
C MET A 290 -34.35 4.56 13.79
N LEU A 291 -35.39 4.90 13.02
CA LEU A 291 -35.22 5.52 11.71
C LEU A 291 -34.59 6.91 11.82
N THR A 292 -34.97 7.70 12.82
CA THR A 292 -34.37 9.02 13.07
C THR A 292 -32.89 8.91 13.38
N GLU A 293 -32.50 7.93 14.22
CA GLU A 293 -31.09 7.66 14.53
C GLU A 293 -30.32 7.20 13.30
N LYS A 294 -30.88 6.30 12.50
CA LYS A 294 -30.30 5.88 11.21
C LYS A 294 -30.10 7.04 10.24
N CYS A 295 -31.07 7.94 10.12
CA CYS A 295 -30.92 9.14 9.29
C CYS A 295 -29.81 10.05 9.80
N ARG A 296 -29.66 10.19 11.13
CA ARG A 296 -28.58 10.97 11.74
C ARG A 296 -27.20 10.36 11.47
N GLU A 297 -27.05 9.05 11.64
CA GLU A 297 -25.83 8.31 11.30
C GLU A 297 -25.47 8.50 9.82
N GLN A 298 -26.45 8.36 8.93
CA GLN A 298 -26.24 8.52 7.50
C GLN A 298 -25.82 9.96 7.14
N GLN A 299 -26.43 10.98 7.77
CA GLN A 299 -26.02 12.38 7.58
C GLN A 299 -24.58 12.64 8.06
N GLN A 300 -24.17 12.03 9.18
CA GLN A 300 -22.79 12.11 9.66
C GLN A 300 -21.82 11.46 8.67
N GLY A 301 -22.13 10.26 8.18
CA GLY A 301 -21.32 9.58 7.18
C GLY A 301 -21.21 10.35 5.87
N MET A 302 -22.30 10.98 5.40
CA MET A 302 -22.27 11.85 4.22
C MET A 302 -21.40 13.10 4.43
N ALA A 303 -21.46 13.72 5.62
CA ALA A 303 -20.63 14.87 5.94
C ALA A 303 -19.12 14.51 6.02
N GLU A 304 -18.79 13.33 6.56
CA GLU A 304 -17.41 12.82 6.58
C GLU A 304 -16.91 12.49 5.17
N ALA A 305 -17.74 11.83 4.34
CA ALA A 305 -17.41 11.55 2.96
C ALA A 305 -17.13 12.82 2.15
N GLU A 306 -17.94 13.87 2.34
CA GLU A 306 -17.72 15.15 1.68
C GLU A 306 -16.41 15.83 2.13
N ARG A 307 -16.09 15.77 3.44
CA ARG A 307 -14.80 16.26 3.95
C ARG A 307 -13.62 15.51 3.33
N LEU A 308 -13.70 14.19 3.25
CA LEU A 308 -12.67 13.37 2.61
C LEU A 308 -12.55 13.68 1.12
N ARG A 309 -13.67 13.89 0.42
CA ARG A 309 -13.67 14.28 -1.00
C ARG A 309 -12.95 15.61 -1.23
N VAL A 310 -13.20 16.61 -0.39
CA VAL A 310 -12.51 17.90 -0.46
C VAL A 310 -11.00 17.73 -0.22
N LEU A 311 -10.61 16.94 0.78
CA LEU A 311 -9.21 16.66 1.08
C LEU A 311 -8.50 15.94 -0.07
N LEU A 312 -9.15 14.93 -0.66
CA LEU A 312 -8.63 14.24 -1.84
C LEU A 312 -8.43 15.20 -3.02
N GLY A 313 -9.42 16.07 -3.29
CA GLY A 313 -9.30 17.07 -4.34
C GLY A 313 -8.14 18.06 -4.11
N GLN A 314 -7.87 18.42 -2.84
CA GLN A 314 -6.70 19.24 -2.49
C GLN A 314 -5.38 18.49 -2.75
N LEU A 315 -5.28 17.25 -2.31
CA LEU A 315 -4.10 16.41 -2.53
C LEU A 315 -3.82 16.16 -4.01
N GLU A 316 -4.85 15.94 -4.83
CA GLU A 316 -4.72 15.81 -6.28
C GLU A 316 -4.18 17.09 -6.93
N GLN A 317 -4.67 18.25 -6.50
CA GLN A 317 -4.15 19.54 -6.99
C GLN A 317 -2.69 19.75 -6.60
N ASP A 318 -2.31 19.40 -5.37
CA ASP A 318 -0.93 19.54 -4.90
C ASP A 318 0.01 18.58 -5.62
N LEU A 319 -0.42 17.34 -5.88
CA LEU A 319 0.32 16.38 -6.70
C LEU A 319 0.54 16.93 -8.12
N LEU A 320 -0.50 17.50 -8.73
CA LEU A 320 -0.40 18.07 -10.07
C LEU A 320 0.58 19.24 -10.13
N LYS A 321 0.55 20.14 -9.13
CA LYS A 321 1.53 21.23 -9.00
C LYS A 321 2.95 20.68 -8.85
N GLN A 322 3.16 19.70 -7.97
CA GLN A 322 4.47 19.08 -7.78
C GLN A 322 4.99 18.42 -9.07
N GLN A 323 4.12 17.81 -9.86
CA GLN A 323 4.49 17.24 -11.17
C GLN A 323 4.93 18.34 -12.15
N GLN A 324 4.19 19.45 -12.23
CA GLN A 324 4.53 20.60 -13.07
C GLN A 324 5.88 21.20 -12.64
N ASP A 325 6.09 21.40 -11.35
CA ASP A 325 7.34 21.93 -10.79
C ASP A 325 8.52 20.99 -11.10
N ASN A 326 8.34 19.67 -10.92
CA ASN A 326 9.37 18.69 -11.28
C ASN A 326 9.70 18.72 -12.77
N GLN A 327 8.71 18.91 -13.64
CA GLN A 327 8.94 19.01 -15.08
C GLN A 327 9.68 20.30 -15.43
N ALA A 328 9.32 21.43 -14.80
CA ALA A 328 10.03 22.69 -14.96
C ALA A 328 11.50 22.58 -14.52
N LEU A 329 11.76 22.00 -13.35
CA LEU A 329 13.13 21.78 -12.84
C LEU A 329 13.94 20.84 -13.75
N ARG A 330 13.32 19.80 -14.32
CA ARG A 330 13.98 18.93 -15.30
C ARG A 330 14.38 19.70 -16.56
N ASN A 331 13.49 20.53 -17.08
CA ASN A 331 13.78 21.36 -18.24
C ASN A 331 14.91 22.35 -17.97
N GLU A 332 14.91 23.00 -16.80
CA GLU A 332 15.97 23.92 -16.37
C GLU A 332 17.32 23.19 -16.25
N ARG A 333 17.34 22.02 -15.61
CA ARG A 333 18.52 21.14 -15.53
C ARG A 333 19.06 20.82 -16.93
N ASP A 334 18.18 20.47 -17.87
CA ASP A 334 18.60 20.11 -19.23
C ASP A 334 19.17 21.31 -20.00
N GLN A 335 18.58 22.51 -19.81
CA GLN A 335 19.14 23.75 -20.35
C GLN A 335 20.52 24.06 -19.75
N LEU A 336 20.69 23.92 -18.44
CA LEU A 336 21.98 24.13 -17.77
C LEU A 336 23.04 23.12 -18.23
N ASN A 337 22.65 21.85 -18.43
CA ASN A 337 23.55 20.82 -18.98
C ASN A 337 24.00 21.17 -20.40
N LEU A 338 23.08 21.61 -21.27
CA LEU A 338 23.43 22.07 -22.62
C LEU A 338 24.39 23.28 -22.59
N GLN A 339 24.18 24.22 -21.67
CA GLN A 339 25.09 25.35 -21.50
C GLN A 339 26.47 24.89 -21.02
N LEU A 340 26.52 23.94 -20.07
CA LEU A 340 27.75 23.36 -19.56
C LEU A 340 28.54 22.66 -20.68
N GLU A 341 27.87 21.84 -21.50
CA GLU A 341 28.48 21.16 -22.65
C GLU A 341 29.05 22.15 -23.66
N ARG A 342 28.31 23.22 -23.98
CA ARG A 342 28.80 24.30 -24.86
C ARG A 342 30.06 24.96 -24.28
N ARG A 343 30.05 25.31 -22.99
CA ARG A 343 31.21 25.91 -22.32
C ARG A 343 32.41 24.96 -22.27
N GLN A 344 32.18 23.66 -22.08
CA GLN A 344 33.23 22.66 -22.14
C GLN A 344 33.81 22.53 -23.56
N ALA A 345 32.98 22.50 -24.59
CA ALA A 345 33.42 22.46 -25.98
C ALA A 345 34.21 23.72 -26.37
N GLU A 346 33.74 24.90 -25.96
CA GLU A 346 34.48 26.16 -26.10
C GLU A 346 35.83 26.10 -25.37
N GLY A 347 35.85 25.61 -24.13
CA GLY A 347 37.07 25.41 -23.36
C GLY A 347 38.07 24.48 -24.04
N GLN A 348 37.60 23.34 -24.58
CA GLN A 348 38.43 22.42 -25.35
C GLN A 348 38.97 23.07 -26.63
N ARG A 349 38.15 23.83 -27.34
CA ARG A 349 38.58 24.57 -28.54
C ARG A 349 39.66 25.60 -28.22
N LEU A 350 39.47 26.40 -27.17
CA LEU A 350 40.46 27.39 -26.73
C LEU A 350 41.76 26.70 -26.29
N GLN A 351 41.67 25.57 -25.60
CA GLN A 351 42.85 24.78 -25.20
C GLN A 351 43.63 24.29 -26.43
N GLN A 352 42.95 23.82 -27.47
CA GLN A 352 43.58 23.41 -28.74
C GLN A 352 44.19 24.59 -29.49
N GLN A 353 43.56 25.77 -29.45
CA GLN A 353 44.13 26.98 -30.05
C GLN A 353 45.39 27.42 -29.31
N LEU A 354 45.35 27.38 -27.97
CA LEU A 354 46.50 27.71 -27.13
C LEU A 354 47.66 26.73 -27.37
N SER A 355 47.40 25.43 -27.49
CA SER A 355 48.47 24.45 -27.76
C SER A 355 49.11 24.68 -29.13
N LYS A 356 48.30 24.97 -30.16
CA LYS A 356 48.80 25.32 -31.49
C LYS A 356 49.63 26.61 -31.47
N GLU A 357 49.18 27.64 -30.76
CA GLU A 357 49.94 28.87 -30.60
C GLU A 357 51.26 28.62 -29.86
N GLN A 358 51.25 27.82 -28.79
CA GLN A 358 52.46 27.43 -28.06
C GLN A 358 53.45 26.64 -28.94
N GLU A 359 52.96 25.74 -29.79
CA GLU A 359 53.79 25.02 -30.77
C GLU A 359 54.43 25.98 -31.79
N VAL A 360 53.64 26.91 -32.34
CA VAL A 360 54.15 27.95 -33.24
C VAL A 360 55.17 28.82 -32.54
N ARG A 361 54.87 29.29 -31.31
CA ARG A 361 55.77 30.10 -30.51
C ARG A 361 57.07 29.36 -30.20
N ALA A 362 57.01 28.09 -29.79
CA ALA A 362 58.19 27.27 -29.57
C ALA A 362 59.03 27.13 -30.86
N SER A 363 58.38 26.91 -32.00
CA SER A 363 59.07 26.85 -33.30
C SER A 363 59.76 28.18 -33.65
N LEU A 364 59.09 29.32 -33.42
CA LEU A 364 59.68 30.65 -33.63
C LEU A 364 60.82 30.93 -32.64
N GLU A 365 60.68 30.56 -31.37
CA GLU A 365 61.75 30.66 -30.37
C GLU A 365 62.97 29.82 -30.78
N THR A 366 62.77 28.61 -31.32
CA THR A 366 63.88 27.80 -31.86
C THR A 366 64.52 28.44 -33.10
N ALA A 367 63.72 28.98 -34.03
CA ALA A 367 64.23 29.68 -35.21
C ALA A 367 65.00 30.95 -34.85
N LEU A 368 64.51 31.72 -33.87
CA LEU A 368 65.21 32.90 -33.34
C LEU A 368 66.50 32.51 -32.62
N ALA A 369 66.51 31.43 -31.84
CA ALA A 369 67.72 30.93 -31.20
C ALA A 369 68.77 30.50 -32.24
N GLN A 370 68.35 29.79 -33.29
CA GLN A 370 69.20 29.39 -34.42
C GLN A 370 69.70 30.60 -35.22
N ALA A 371 68.84 31.59 -35.50
CA ALA A 371 69.24 32.82 -36.17
C ALA A 371 70.24 33.62 -35.32
N THR A 372 70.05 33.65 -34.00
CA THR A 372 70.98 34.30 -33.07
C THR A 372 72.33 33.60 -33.03
N SER A 373 72.37 32.26 -33.04
CA SER A 373 73.63 31.52 -33.14
C SER A 373 74.32 31.73 -34.49
N PHE A 374 73.57 31.68 -35.61
CA PHE A 374 74.11 31.99 -36.94
C PHE A 374 74.68 33.41 -37.02
N LEU A 375 74.01 34.41 -36.44
CA LEU A 375 74.53 35.77 -36.37
C LEU A 375 75.77 35.88 -35.48
N GLN A 376 75.82 35.15 -34.35
CA GLN A 376 77.02 35.08 -33.51
C GLN A 376 78.20 34.45 -34.27
N ASP A 377 77.95 33.41 -35.06
CA ASP A 377 78.96 32.77 -35.90
C ASP A 377 79.47 33.73 -36.98
N ILE A 378 78.58 34.50 -37.63
CA ILE A 378 78.98 35.53 -38.61
C ILE A 378 79.82 36.64 -37.96
N VAL A 379 79.51 37.05 -36.73
CA VAL A 379 80.25 38.10 -36.01
C VAL A 379 81.59 37.60 -35.46
N GLN A 380 81.73 36.31 -35.15
CA GLN A 380 82.97 35.70 -34.67
C GLN A 380 83.97 35.36 -35.80
N MET A 381 83.54 35.43 -37.06
CA MET A 381 84.41 35.28 -38.23
C MET A 381 85.36 36.49 -38.34
N GLN A 382 86.61 36.33 -37.90
CA GLN A 382 87.66 37.33 -38.11
C GLN A 382 88.35 37.13 -39.48
N PRO A 383 88.75 38.21 -40.17
CA PRO A 383 89.54 38.09 -41.38
C PRO A 383 90.96 37.63 -41.04
N ASN A 384 91.39 36.50 -41.62
CA ASN A 384 92.80 36.15 -41.64
C ASN A 384 93.51 37.12 -42.60
N LYS A 385 94.47 37.88 -42.07
CA LYS A 385 95.13 38.98 -42.77
C LYS A 385 96.39 38.51 -43.50
N GLU A 386 96.29 37.61 -44.48
CA GLU A 386 97.37 37.36 -45.44
C GLU A 386 96.76 37.09 -46.83
N ASP A 387 97.20 37.88 -47.83
CA ASP A 387 96.87 37.91 -49.26
C ASP A 387 95.64 38.72 -49.77
N GLY A 388 95.88 39.45 -50.87
CA GLY A 388 95.06 40.56 -51.39
C GLY A 388 93.85 40.20 -52.25
N ASP A 389 93.49 38.92 -52.36
CA ASP A 389 92.24 38.44 -53.01
C ASP A 389 91.17 38.00 -51.98
N PHE A 390 91.43 38.20 -50.69
CA PHE A 390 90.59 37.71 -49.59
C PHE A 390 89.34 38.54 -49.28
N ASP A 391 89.21 39.77 -49.80
CA ASP A 391 88.02 40.59 -49.55
C ASP A 391 86.79 40.02 -50.30
N VAL A 392 86.95 39.58 -51.55
CA VAL A 392 85.82 39.06 -52.34
C VAL A 392 85.33 37.70 -51.82
N MET A 393 86.23 36.78 -51.45
CA MET A 393 85.84 35.46 -50.92
C MET A 393 85.22 35.53 -49.52
N PHE A 394 85.75 36.38 -48.63
CA PHE A 394 85.15 36.63 -47.32
C PHE A 394 83.78 37.32 -47.43
N GLN A 395 83.66 38.32 -48.32
CA GLN A 395 82.38 38.96 -48.64
C GLN A 395 81.38 37.97 -49.25
N LEU A 396 81.84 37.05 -50.12
CA LEU A 396 80.99 36.04 -50.75
C LEU A 396 80.48 35.02 -49.73
N GLN A 397 81.35 34.50 -48.86
CA GLN A 397 80.96 33.55 -47.82
C GLN A 397 80.04 34.19 -46.76
N ARG A 398 80.29 35.46 -46.41
CA ARG A 398 79.38 36.25 -45.56
C ARG A 398 78.04 36.50 -46.25
N LYS A 399 78.03 36.80 -47.54
CA LYS A 399 76.82 36.99 -48.35
C LYS A 399 76.01 35.69 -48.45
N GLU A 400 76.66 34.55 -48.64
CA GLU A 400 76.03 33.23 -48.70
C GLU A 400 75.44 32.83 -47.35
N MET A 401 76.15 33.04 -46.23
CA MET A 401 75.63 32.83 -44.87
C MET A 401 74.44 33.75 -44.55
N LEU A 402 74.49 35.02 -44.98
CA LEU A 402 73.35 35.95 -44.85
C LEU A 402 72.17 35.52 -45.73
N GLN A 403 72.43 34.95 -46.91
CA GLN A 403 71.38 34.45 -47.80
C GLN A 403 70.75 33.14 -47.26
N GLN A 404 71.54 32.28 -46.62
CA GLN A 404 71.06 31.10 -45.89
C GLN A 404 70.27 31.49 -44.64
N LEU A 405 70.71 32.52 -43.89
CA LEU A 405 69.94 33.10 -42.78
C LEU A 405 68.58 33.64 -43.27
N LEU A 406 68.57 34.34 -44.41
CA LEU A 406 67.35 34.86 -45.02
C LEU A 406 66.39 33.74 -45.45
N LEU A 407 66.91 32.64 -46.00
CA LEU A 407 66.14 31.45 -46.36
C LEU A 407 65.56 30.73 -45.14
N MET A 408 66.36 30.57 -44.07
CA MET A 408 65.91 29.97 -42.81
C MET A 408 64.81 30.81 -42.15
N LEU A 409 65.01 32.12 -42.03
CA LEU A 409 64.00 33.05 -41.50
C LEU A 409 62.76 33.09 -42.41
N GLY A 410 62.93 33.04 -43.73
CA GLY A 410 61.83 32.95 -44.69
C GLY A 410 60.99 31.68 -44.51
N SER A 411 61.62 30.53 -44.27
CA SER A 411 60.92 29.27 -44.02
C SER A 411 60.17 29.23 -42.67
N ALA A 412 60.71 29.89 -41.64
CA ALA A 412 60.06 30.02 -40.34
C ALA A 412 58.83 30.94 -40.37
N VAL A 413 58.86 32.00 -41.20
CA VAL A 413 57.71 32.90 -41.41
C VAL A 413 56.59 32.21 -42.21
N VAL A 414 56.93 31.38 -43.21
CA VAL A 414 55.93 30.59 -43.97
C VAL A 414 55.26 29.51 -43.11
N SER A 415 55.96 29.00 -42.10
CA SER A 415 55.42 28.03 -41.13
C SER A 415 54.52 28.66 -40.06
N SER A 416 54.38 29.99 -40.03
CA SER A 416 53.47 30.75 -39.16
C SER A 416 52.44 31.54 -39.99
N PRO A 417 51.40 30.90 -40.53
CA PRO A 417 50.40 31.58 -41.36
C PRO A 417 49.50 32.54 -40.56
N GLN A 418 49.51 32.46 -39.22
CA GLN A 418 48.58 33.17 -38.34
C GLN A 418 48.81 34.69 -38.27
N MET A 419 49.98 35.20 -38.67
CA MET A 419 50.22 36.65 -38.75
C MET A 419 49.44 37.33 -39.89
N ALA A 420 49.05 36.58 -40.94
CA ALA A 420 48.30 37.14 -42.07
C ALA A 420 46.78 37.23 -41.80
N GLU A 421 46.21 36.34 -40.98
CA GLU A 421 44.78 36.36 -40.63
C GLU A 421 44.45 37.32 -39.48
N ALA A 422 45.39 37.61 -38.57
CA ALA A 422 45.17 38.52 -37.45
C ALA A 422 44.91 39.98 -37.91
N LEU A 423 45.53 40.42 -39.01
CA LEU A 423 45.31 41.76 -39.58
C LEU A 423 43.98 41.91 -40.33
N HIS A 424 43.33 40.81 -40.73
CA HIS A 424 42.03 40.87 -41.41
C HIS A 424 40.82 40.81 -40.48
N ARG A 425 41.00 40.42 -39.21
CA ARG A 425 39.89 40.22 -38.26
C ARG A 425 39.49 41.47 -37.47
N GLU A 426 40.26 42.55 -37.54
CA GLU A 426 39.93 43.86 -36.94
C GLU A 426 38.89 44.66 -37.74
N SER A 427 38.36 44.14 -38.85
CA SER A 427 37.49 44.89 -39.77
C SER A 427 36.03 44.45 -39.83
N GLN A 428 35.49 43.70 -38.85
CA GLN A 428 34.06 43.35 -38.82
C GLN A 428 33.37 43.84 -37.53
N PRO A 429 32.29 44.64 -37.63
CA PRO A 429 31.57 45.13 -36.45
C PRO A 429 30.69 44.03 -35.85
N CYS A 430 30.82 43.83 -34.54
CA CYS A 430 29.92 42.99 -33.74
C CYS A 430 28.48 43.51 -33.82
N GLY A 431 27.60 42.74 -34.45
CA GLY A 431 26.15 42.88 -34.29
C GLY A 431 25.69 42.24 -32.97
N LEU A 432 25.06 43.04 -32.12
CA LEU A 432 24.27 42.60 -30.97
C LEU A 432 23.10 41.71 -31.44
N PRO A 433 22.76 40.63 -30.72
CA PRO A 433 21.40 40.13 -30.73
C PRO A 433 20.63 40.67 -29.52
N SER A 434 19.46 41.18 -29.85
CA SER A 434 18.39 41.67 -29.00
C SER A 434 17.83 40.61 -28.05
N GLU A 435 17.26 41.13 -26.98
CA GLU A 435 16.34 40.49 -26.03
C GLU A 435 15.27 39.62 -26.71
N GLY A 436 14.91 38.53 -26.01
CA GLY A 436 13.80 37.64 -26.27
C GLY A 436 13.66 36.67 -25.10
#